data_AF-A0A358DZI4-F1
#
_entry.id   AF-A0A358DZI4-F1
#
_cell.length_a   1.000
_cell.length_b   1.000
_cell.length_c   1.000
_cell.angle_alpha   90.00
_cell.angle_beta   90.00
_cell.angle_gamma   90.00
#
_symmetry.space_group_name_H-M   'P 1'
#
loop_
_entity.id
_entity.type
_entity.pdbx_description
1 polymer ?
#
loop_
_entity_poly.entity_id
_entity_poly.type
_entity_poly.pdbx_seq_one_letter_code
_entity_poly.pdbx_strand_id
1 'polypeptide(L)'
;MSLFVQNVTPAFKDLLAAKAAFRERDLSNATVDEITQALDKLKAAEKHVMLMWAKSTTDINPGMIEAVKAGRTTYTLAIERHLQKTLLNEEVA
;
A
#
# COMPACT_ATOMS: atom_id res chain seq x y z
N MET A 1 21.66 -2.02 1.34
CA MET A 1 20.21 -2.03 0.99
C MET A 1 19.59 -0.82 1.66
N SER A 2 18.81 0.01 0.95
CA SER A 2 18.32 1.28 1.52
C SER A 2 17.30 1.05 2.64
N LEU A 3 17.26 1.96 3.62
CA LEU A 3 16.27 1.94 4.71
C LEU A 3 14.84 1.93 4.16
N PHE A 4 14.62 2.63 3.04
CA PHE A 4 13.39 2.60 2.26
C PHE A 4 13.01 1.17 1.83
N VAL A 5 13.92 0.47 1.13
CA VAL A 5 13.64 -0.90 0.65
C VAL A 5 13.37 -1.84 1.82
N GLN A 6 14.16 -1.77 2.88
CA GLN A 6 13.99 -2.64 4.06
C GLN A 6 12.63 -2.43 4.75
N ASN A 7 12.19 -1.18 4.88
CA ASN A 7 10.98 -0.84 5.62
C ASN A 7 9.70 -0.96 4.78
N VAL A 8 9.77 -0.65 3.48
CA VAL A 8 8.57 -0.59 2.63
C VAL A 8 8.27 -1.94 1.96
N THR A 9 9.28 -2.76 1.66
CA THR A 9 9.09 -4.05 0.97
C THR A 9 8.13 -5.00 1.69
N PRO A 10 8.22 -5.23 3.02
CA PRO A 10 7.29 -6.13 3.71
C PRO A 10 5.85 -5.65 3.59
N ALA A 11 5.60 -4.38 3.93
CA ALA A 11 4.26 -3.79 3.84
C ALA A 11 3.69 -3.81 2.42
N PHE A 12 4.55 -3.60 1.41
CA PHE A 12 4.14 -3.64 0.01
C PHE A 12 3.79 -5.07 -0.45
N LYS A 13 4.57 -6.08 -0.04
CA LYS A 13 4.24 -7.48 -0.32
C LYS A 13 2.92 -7.91 0.34
N ASP A 14 2.68 -7.48 1.59
CA ASP A 14 1.43 -7.74 2.29
C ASP A 14 0.23 -7.11 1.55
N LEU A 15 0.41 -5.89 1.03
CA LEU A 15 -0.61 -5.23 0.21
C LEU A 15 -0.89 -6.01 -1.09
N LEU A 16 0.14 -6.48 -1.79
CA LEU A 16 -0.03 -7.26 -3.02
C LEU A 16 -0.74 -8.58 -2.74
N ALA A 17 -0.40 -9.28 -1.66
CA ALA A 17 -1.08 -10.49 -1.23
C ALA A 17 -2.56 -10.22 -0.89
N ALA A 18 -2.85 -9.13 -0.18
CA ALA A 18 -4.22 -8.73 0.12
C ALA A 18 -5.02 -8.38 -1.15
N LYS A 19 -4.41 -7.71 -2.13
CA LYS A 19 -5.03 -7.43 -3.44
C LYS A 19 -5.31 -8.69 -4.23
N ALA A 20 -4.38 -9.66 -4.23
CA ALA A 20 -4.58 -10.95 -4.87
C ALA A 20 -5.74 -11.71 -4.22
N ALA A 21 -5.75 -11.82 -2.89
CA ALA A 21 -6.83 -12.47 -2.15
C ALA A 21 -8.19 -11.81 -2.36
N PHE A 22 -8.23 -10.48 -2.51
CA PHE A 22 -9.47 -9.77 -2.83
C PHE A 22 -9.97 -10.07 -4.24
N ARG A 23 -9.07 -10.18 -5.23
CA ARG A 23 -9.43 -10.54 -6.61
C ARG A 23 -9.97 -11.96 -6.73
N GLU A 24 -9.47 -12.88 -5.93
CA GLU A 24 -9.89 -14.28 -5.90
C GLU A 24 -11.18 -14.51 -5.10
N ARG A 25 -11.66 -13.50 -4.37
CA ARG A 25 -12.85 -13.63 -3.53
C ARG A 25 -14.11 -13.73 -4.39
N ASP A 26 -14.89 -14.78 -4.17
CA ASP A 26 -16.22 -14.90 -4.77
C ASP A 26 -17.17 -13.87 -4.12
N LEU A 27 -17.61 -12.91 -4.93
CA LEU A 27 -18.53 -11.85 -4.51
C LEU A 27 -19.99 -12.22 -4.74
N SER A 28 -20.28 -13.35 -5.41
CA SER A 28 -21.65 -13.73 -5.81
C SER A 28 -22.57 -13.98 -4.61
N ASN A 29 -21.99 -14.40 -3.48
CA ASN A 29 -22.70 -14.66 -2.23
C ASN A 29 -22.28 -13.72 -1.09
N ALA A 30 -21.45 -12.70 -1.38
CA ALA A 30 -20.96 -11.78 -0.36
C ALA A 30 -22.00 -10.69 -0.08
N THR A 31 -22.21 -10.40 1.20
CA THR A 31 -23.01 -9.26 1.63
C THR A 31 -22.27 -7.94 1.38
N VAL A 32 -23.01 -6.83 1.27
CA VAL A 32 -22.42 -5.49 1.15
C VAL A 32 -21.48 -5.19 2.32
N ASP A 33 -21.80 -5.67 3.52
CA ASP A 33 -20.95 -5.49 4.70
C ASP A 33 -19.61 -6.22 4.55
N GLU A 34 -19.61 -7.48 4.11
CA GLU A 34 -18.39 -8.24 3.87
C GLU A 34 -17.50 -7.62 2.79
N ILE A 35 -18.11 -7.09 1.72
CA ILE A 35 -17.40 -6.38 0.67
C ILE A 35 -16.77 -5.10 1.23
N THR A 36 -17.54 -4.33 2.01
CA THR A 36 -17.08 -3.10 2.65
C THR A 36 -15.91 -3.37 3.59
N GLN A 37 -16.02 -4.38 4.45
CA GLN A 37 -14.93 -4.79 5.35
C GLN A 37 -13.67 -5.21 4.58
N ALA A 38 -13.83 -5.93 3.47
CA ALA A 38 -12.70 -6.35 2.64
C ALA A 38 -12.02 -5.15 1.95
N LEU A 39 -12.80 -4.19 1.46
CA LEU A 39 -12.29 -2.93 0.90
C LEU A 39 -11.58 -2.09 1.97
N ASP A 40 -12.10 -2.03 3.19
CA ASP A 40 -11.48 -1.25 4.27
C ASP A 40 -10.16 -1.88 4.73
N LYS A 41 -10.05 -3.21 4.71
CA LYS A 41 -8.77 -3.91 4.92
C LYS A 41 -7.74 -3.54 3.84
N LEU A 42 -8.14 -3.45 2.57
CA LEU A 42 -7.25 -3.00 1.50
C LEU A 42 -6.80 -1.55 1.71
N LYS A 43 -7.73 -0.64 2.01
CA LYS A 43 -7.39 0.77 2.30
C LYS A 43 -6.45 0.90 3.49
N ALA A 44 -6.63 0.08 4.52
CA ALA A 44 -5.74 0.06 5.69
C ALA A 44 -4.33 -0.41 5.30
N ALA A 45 -4.21 -1.44 4.48
CA ALA A 45 -2.92 -1.92 3.96
C ALA A 45 -2.24 -0.86 3.07
N GLU A 46 -2.99 -0.19 2.20
CA GLU A 46 -2.49 0.93 1.38
C GLU A 46 -1.97 2.08 2.25
N LYS A 47 -2.72 2.47 3.28
CA LYS A 47 -2.29 3.47 4.26
C LYS A 47 -1.04 3.02 5.01
N HIS A 48 -0.93 1.74 5.36
CA HIS A 48 0.25 1.21 6.03
C HIS A 48 1.51 1.33 5.15
N VAL A 49 1.44 0.99 3.87
CA VAL A 49 2.54 1.19 2.91
C VAL A 49 2.99 2.66 2.88
N MET A 50 2.03 3.58 2.79
CA MET A 50 2.33 5.02 2.77
C MET A 50 2.97 5.52 4.07
N LEU A 51 2.57 4.97 5.22
CA LEU A 51 3.21 5.29 6.51
C LEU A 51 4.63 4.75 6.58
N MET A 52 4.88 3.53 6.08
CA MET A 52 6.24 2.96 6.04
C MET A 52 7.15 3.75 5.11
N TRP A 53 6.64 4.18 3.95
CA TRP A 53 7.32 5.12 3.07
C TRP A 53 7.69 6.39 3.84
N ALA A 54 6.69 7.09 4.39
CA ALA A 54 6.89 8.37 5.05
C ALA A 54 7.91 8.28 6.22
N LYS A 55 7.87 7.21 7.00
CA LYS A 55 8.85 6.93 8.07
C LYS A 55 10.26 6.72 7.52
N SER A 56 10.39 6.06 6.38
CA SER A 56 11.69 5.78 5.77
C SER A 56 12.31 6.97 5.03
N THR A 57 11.53 8.04 4.80
CA THR A 57 11.98 9.27 4.12
C THR A 57 11.76 10.52 4.97
N THR A 58 11.70 10.37 6.29
CA THR A 58 11.41 11.49 7.22
C THR A 58 12.50 12.56 7.21
N ASP A 59 13.74 12.17 6.91
CA ASP A 59 14.88 13.04 6.69
C ASP A 59 14.73 13.94 5.45
N ILE A 60 14.03 13.45 4.42
CA ILE A 60 13.79 14.19 3.16
C ILE A 60 12.46 14.97 3.21
N ASN A 61 11.41 14.35 3.75
CA ASN A 61 10.07 14.92 3.82
C ASN A 61 9.41 14.62 5.18
N PRO A 62 9.73 15.39 6.22
CA PRO A 62 9.22 15.15 7.57
C PRO A 62 7.70 15.36 7.68
N GLY A 63 7.10 16.18 6.79
CA GLY A 63 5.66 16.45 6.78
C GLY A 63 4.81 15.30 6.22
N MET A 64 5.43 14.33 5.55
CA MET A 64 4.70 13.26 4.85
C MET A 64 3.91 12.37 5.81
N ILE A 65 4.43 12.08 7.01
CA ILE A 65 3.74 11.24 7.99
C ILE A 65 2.38 11.84 8.36
N GLU A 66 2.36 13.12 8.69
CA GLU A 66 1.12 13.82 9.07
C GLU A 66 0.19 14.02 7.87
N ALA A 67 0.73 14.21 6.67
CA ALA A 67 -0.08 14.26 5.45
C ALA A 67 -0.78 12.91 5.17
N VAL A 68 -0.10 11.78 5.35
CA VAL A 68 -0.68 10.44 5.22
C VAL A 68 -1.71 10.16 6.30
N LYS A 69 -1.45 10.52 7.56
CA LYS A 69 -2.42 10.37 8.66
C LYS A 69 -3.71 11.13 8.39
N ALA A 70 -3.59 12.37 7.91
CA ALA A 70 -4.70 13.25 7.57
C ALA A 70 -5.39 12.90 6.23
N GLY A 71 -4.90 11.90 5.48
CA GLY A 71 -5.46 11.51 4.18
C GLY A 71 -5.17 12.50 3.04
N ARG A 72 -4.26 13.46 3.23
CA ARG A 72 -3.84 14.41 2.18
C ARG A 72 -2.86 13.78 1.18
N THR A 73 -2.17 12.72 1.60
CA THR A 73 -1.31 11.91 0.75
C THR A 73 -1.79 10.47 0.84
N THR A 74 -2.30 9.95 -0.27
CA THR A 74 -2.89 8.60 -0.35
C THR A 74 -2.12 7.73 -1.32
N TYR A 75 -2.34 6.43 -1.19
CA TYR A 75 -1.83 5.46 -2.14
C TYR A 75 -2.52 5.63 -3.50
N THR A 76 -1.77 5.50 -4.60
CA THR A 76 -2.27 5.65 -5.96
C THR A 76 -1.63 4.61 -6.87
N LEU A 77 -2.20 4.40 -8.06
CA LEU A 77 -1.61 3.52 -9.06
C LEU A 77 -0.20 3.95 -9.49
N ALA A 78 0.06 5.26 -9.55
CA ALA A 78 1.40 5.77 -9.87
C ALA A 78 2.43 5.38 -8.80
N ILE A 79 2.04 5.45 -7.52
CA ILE A 79 2.84 4.99 -6.38
C ILE A 79 3.06 3.48 -6.47
N GLU A 80 2.03 2.70 -6.78
CA GLU A 80 2.15 1.25 -6.95
C GLU A 80 3.18 0.88 -8.01
N ARG A 81 3.07 1.45 -9.21
CA ARG A 81 4.02 1.21 -10.31
C ARG A 81 5.45 1.59 -9.93
N HIS A 82 5.62 2.71 -9.23
CA HIS A 82 6.92 3.11 -8.72
C HIS A 82 7.48 2.07 -7.73
N LEU A 83 6.66 1.59 -6.80
CA LEU A 83 7.07 0.59 -5.81
C LEU A 83 7.36 -0.77 -6.45
N GLN A 84 6.60 -1.22 -7.45
CA GLN A 84 6.90 -2.44 -8.21
C GLN A 84 8.29 -2.36 -8.86
N LYS A 85 8.56 -1.26 -9.56
CA LYS A 85 9.87 -1.03 -10.18
C LYS A 85 11.00 -0.96 -9.16
N THR A 86 10.81 -0.19 -8.08
CA THR A 86 11.88 0.09 -7.10
C THR A 86 12.13 -1.07 -6.13
N LEU A 87 11.10 -1.83 -5.76
CA LEU A 87 11.19 -2.86 -4.72
C LEU A 87 11.28 -4.28 -5.28
N LEU A 88 10.71 -4.54 -6.45
CA LEU A 88 10.63 -5.88 -7.02
C LEU A 88 11.47 -6.04 -8.31
N ASN A 89 12.03 -4.95 -8.84
CA ASN A 89 12.70 -4.91 -10.15
C ASN A 89 11.80 -5.43 -11.29
N GLU A 90 10.49 -5.31 -11.14
CA GLU A 90 9.54 -5.68 -12.20
C GLU A 90 9.49 -4.54 -13.24
N GLU A 91 9.69 -4.88 -14.52
CA GLU A 91 9.36 -3.97 -15.61
C GLU A 91 7.84 -3.87 -15.70
N VAL A 92 7.32 -2.69 -15.38
CA VAL A 92 5.89 -2.39 -15.54
C VAL A 92 5.63 -2.23 -17.04
N ALA A 93 5.03 -3.26 -17.65
CA ALA A 93 4.60 -3.29 -19.05
C ALA A 93 3.45 -2.31 -19.34
#